data_AF-A0A953MFM5-F1
#
_entry.id   AF-A0A953MFM5-F1
#
_cell.length_a   1.000
_cell.length_b   1.000
_cell.length_c   1.000
_cell.angle_alpha   90.00
_cell.angle_beta   90.00
_cell.angle_gamma   90.00
#
_symmetry.space_group_name_H-M   'P 1'
#
loop_
_entity.id
_entity.type
_entity.pdbx_description
1 polymer ?
#
loop_
_entity_poly.entity_id
_entity_poly.type
_entity_poly.pdbx_seq_one_letter_code
_entity_poly.pdbx_strand_id
1 'polypeptide(L)'
;MNGSNILVDTNIILYLLSGDKTIIPLLQNKKIFISFITELELLLFKKLSENEEKIIKSFLMECTIFDINPEIKKSAIYLRRKYSIKLPDA
;
A
#
# COMPACT_ATOMS: atom_id res chain seq x y z
N MET A 1 -21.91 2.29 5.80
CA MET A 1 -20.73 2.11 4.93
C MET A 1 -20.30 0.66 5.03
N ASN A 2 -20.85 -0.23 4.19
CA ASN A 2 -20.58 -1.67 4.21
C ASN A 2 -19.40 -2.04 3.29
N GLY A 3 -18.33 -1.25 3.34
CA GLY A 3 -17.17 -1.45 2.48
C GLY A 3 -16.26 -2.53 3.06
N SER A 4 -16.38 -3.76 2.54
CA SER A 4 -15.40 -4.83 2.81
C SER A 4 -14.06 -4.56 2.14
N ASN A 5 -13.92 -3.51 1.33
CA ASN A 5 -12.76 -3.23 0.51
C ASN A 5 -12.05 -1.98 1.05
N ILE A 6 -10.74 -2.06 1.24
CA ILE A 6 -9.92 -0.94 1.72
C ILE A 6 -8.66 -0.80 0.86
N LEU A 7 -8.34 0.44 0.50
CA LEU A 7 -7.05 0.79 -0.10
C LEU A 7 -6.12 1.24 1.03
N VAL A 8 -4.92 0.68 1.09
CA VAL A 8 -4.01 0.87 2.22
C VAL A 8 -2.69 1.47 1.75
N ASP A 9 -2.20 2.44 2.51
CA ASP A 9 -0.90 3.09 2.31
C ASP A 9 0.25 2.32 2.97
N THR A 10 1.48 2.56 2.53
CA THR A 10 2.72 1.94 3.01
C THR A 10 2.85 2.03 4.53
N ASN A 11 2.52 3.19 5.12
CA ASN A 11 2.67 3.41 6.57
C ASN A 11 1.81 2.47 7.40
N ILE A 12 0.56 2.22 6.99
CA ILE A 12 -0.36 1.34 7.71
C ILE A 12 0.16 -0.11 7.68
N ILE A 13 0.73 -0.52 6.54
CA ILE A 13 1.30 -1.85 6.39
C ILE A 13 2.56 -1.99 7.24
N LEU A 14 3.43 -0.98 7.26
CA LEU A 14 4.63 -0.98 8.10
C LEU A 14 4.28 -1.04 9.60
N TYR A 15 3.24 -0.34 10.06
CA TYR A 15 2.79 -0.46 11.45
C TYR A 15 2.27 -1.86 11.78
N LEU A 16 1.49 -2.46 10.88
CA LEU A 16 1.03 -3.84 11.04
C LEU A 16 2.21 -4.81 11.16
N LEU A 17 3.18 -4.69 10.24
CA LEU A 17 4.38 -5.54 10.20
C LEU A 17 5.31 -5.33 11.39
N SER A 18 5.31 -4.13 11.98
CA SER A 18 6.02 -3.81 13.22
C SER A 18 5.35 -4.38 14.47
N GLY A 19 4.21 -5.06 14.32
CA GLY A 19 3.46 -5.68 15.41
C GLY A 19 2.45 -4.77 16.10
N ASP A 20 2.10 -3.63 15.50
CA ASP A 20 1.08 -2.75 16.06
C ASP A 20 -0.32 -3.36 15.90
N LYS A 21 -0.85 -3.84 17.03
CA LYS A 21 -2.14 -4.53 17.10
C LYS A 21 -3.33 -3.58 16.94
N THR A 22 -3.14 -2.27 17.06
CA THR A 22 -4.23 -1.28 16.90
C THR A 22 -4.78 -1.24 15.48
N ILE A 23 -3.97 -1.68 14.49
CA ILE A 23 -4.33 -1.72 13.08
C ILE A 23 -5.16 -2.97 12.73
N ILE A 24 -5.04 -4.06 13.50
CA ILE A 24 -5.71 -5.34 13.21
C ILE A 24 -7.24 -5.18 13.03
N PRO A 25 -7.99 -4.51 13.93
CA PRO A 25 -9.43 -4.33 13.77
C PRO A 25 -9.82 -3.55 12.51
N LEU A 26 -8.92 -2.72 11.98
CA LEU A 26 -9.17 -1.92 10.78
C LEU A 26 -9.06 -2.75 9.51
N LEU A 27 -8.24 -3.81 9.52
CA LEU A 27 -7.94 -4.66 8.37
C LEU A 27 -8.68 -6.00 8.41
N GLN A 28 -9.05 -6.48 9.61
CA GLN A 28 -9.69 -7.78 9.79
C GLN A 28 -10.99 -7.90 8.99
N ASN A 29 -11.16 -9.04 8.32
CA ASN A 29 -12.30 -9.35 7.46
C ASN A 29 -12.53 -8.37 6.30
N LYS A 30 -11.49 -7.64 5.89
CA LYS A 30 -11.53 -6.75 4.72
C LYS A 30 -10.59 -7.24 3.64
N LYS A 31 -11.00 -7.03 2.39
CA LYS A 31 -10.17 -7.19 1.21
C LYS A 31 -9.24 -5.99 1.10
N ILE A 32 -7.96 -6.26 1.20
CA ILE A 32 -6.90 -5.26 1.14
C ILE A 32 -6.49 -5.05 -0.30
N PHE A 33 -6.49 -3.79 -0.71
CA PHE A 33 -5.98 -3.33 -1.98
C PHE A 33 -4.79 -2.41 -1.71
N ILE A 34 -3.78 -2.48 -2.57
CA ILE A 34 -2.63 -1.58 -2.54
C ILE A 34 -2.29 -1.14 -3.96
N SER A 35 -1.61 0.00 -4.09
CA SER A 35 -1.04 0.42 -5.36
C SER A 35 0.29 -0.29 -5.62
N PHE A 36 0.69 -0.39 -6.89
CA PHE A 36 2.06 -0.83 -7.24
C PHE A 36 3.14 0.06 -6.60
N ILE A 37 2.85 1.34 -6.30
CA ILE A 37 3.78 2.24 -5.62
C ILE A 37 4.02 1.75 -4.19
N THR A 38 2.94 1.42 -3.48
CA THR A 38 2.99 0.87 -2.12
C THR A 38 3.78 -0.45 -2.08
N GLU A 39 3.56 -1.34 -3.06
CA GLU A 39 4.36 -2.56 -3.21
C GLU A 39 5.86 -2.25 -3.35
N LEU A 40 6.22 -1.32 -4.25
CA LEU A 40 7.60 -0.92 -4.46
C LEU A 40 8.22 -0.31 -3.19
N GLU A 41 7.50 0.57 -2.50
CA GLU A 41 7.97 1.20 -1.27
C GLU A 41 8.22 0.19 -0.15
N LEU A 42 7.36 -0.80 0.00
CA LEU A 42 7.53 -1.88 0.98
C LEU A 42 8.77 -2.73 0.68
N LEU A 43 8.99 -3.09 -0.58
CA LEU A 43 10.15 -3.88 -0.99
C LEU A 43 11.47 -3.09 -0.98
N LEU A 44 11.40 -1.76 -1.14
CA LEU A 44 12.55 -0.86 -1.08
C LEU A 44 12.85 -0.35 0.34
N PHE A 45 12.06 -0.74 1.34
CA PHE A 45 12.26 -0.31 2.71
C PHE A 45 13.66 -0.69 3.19
N LYS A 46 14.44 0.30 3.63
CA LYS A 46 15.86 0.10 3.94
C LYS A 46 16.02 -0.83 5.14
N LYS A 47 17.03 -1.70 5.06
CA LYS A 47 17.46 -2.63 6.12
C LYS A 47 16.50 -3.79 6.41
N LEU A 48 15.71 -4.21 5.43
CA LEU A 48 14.97 -5.47 5.56
C LEU A 48 15.96 -6.62 5.77
N SER A 49 15.81 -7.31 6.89
CA SER A 49 16.33 -8.65 7.05
C SER A 49 15.62 -9.61 6.08
N GLU A 50 16.25 -10.73 5.75
CA GLU A 50 15.62 -11.75 4.90
C GLU A 50 14.28 -12.23 5.47
N ASN A 51 14.12 -12.21 6.79
CA ASN A 51 12.89 -12.56 7.46
C ASN A 51 11.79 -11.51 7.22
N GLU A 52 12.10 -10.22 7.34
CA GLU A 52 11.14 -9.15 7.08
C GLU A 52 10.72 -9.13 5.61
N GLU A 53 11.66 -9.36 4.68
CA GLU A 53 11.35 -9.45 3.25
C GLU A 53 10.38 -10.61 2.96
N LYS A 54 10.59 -11.79 3.58
CA LYS A 54 9.66 -12.93 3.45
C LYS A 54 8.28 -12.61 3.98
N ILE A 55 8.18 -11.91 5.12
CA ILE A 55 6.89 -11.52 5.69
C ILE A 55 6.19 -10.53 4.76
N ILE A 56 6.89 -9.51 4.26
CA ILE A 56 6.34 -8.54 3.30
C ILE A 56 5.82 -9.24 2.06
N LYS A 57 6.62 -10.12 1.44
CA LYS A 57 6.18 -10.87 0.25
C LYS A 57 4.96 -11.74 0.52
N SER A 58 4.90 -12.39 1.68
CA SER A 58 3.75 -13.20 2.08
C SER A 58 2.50 -12.32 2.22
N PHE A 59 2.62 -11.15 2.86
CA PHE A 59 1.54 -10.18 2.97
C PHE A 59 1.07 -9.64 1.62
N LEU A 60 1.99 -9.32 0.71
CA LEU A 60 1.68 -8.85 -0.64
C LEU A 60 0.90 -9.90 -1.44
N MET A 61 1.16 -11.20 -1.25
CA MET A 61 0.40 -12.29 -1.89
C MET A 61 -1.06 -12.36 -1.43
N GLU A 62 -1.38 -11.87 -0.23
CA GLU A 62 -2.76 -11.81 0.29
C GLU A 62 -3.50 -10.55 -0.17
N CYS A 63 -2.79 -9.57 -0.74
CA CYS A 63 -3.34 -8.31 -1.20
C CYS A 63 -3.73 -8.35 -2.69
N THR A 64 -4.70 -7.52 -3.08
CA THR A 64 -4.93 -7.21 -4.50
C THR A 64 -4.12 -5.97 -4.89
N ILE A 65 -3.12 -6.14 -5.73
CA ILE A 65 -2.25 -5.05 -6.18
C ILE A 65 -2.83 -4.43 -7.45
N PHE A 66 -3.03 -3.11 -7.44
CA PHE A 66 -3.42 -2.35 -8.62
C PHE A 66 -2.18 -1.80 -9.32
N ASP A 67 -1.92 -2.32 -10.51
CA ASP A 67 -0.86 -1.84 -11.38
C ASP A 67 -1.24 -0.52 -12.06
N ILE A 68 -0.22 0.19 -12.53
CA ILE A 68 -0.39 1.45 -13.25
C ILE A 68 -1.01 1.21 -14.63
N ASN A 69 -1.99 2.04 -14.97
CA ASN A 69 -2.60 2.04 -16.29
C ASN A 69 -2.63 3.47 -16.88
N PRO A 70 -2.96 3.62 -18.17
CA PRO A 70 -2.99 4.94 -18.82
C PRO A 70 -3.92 5.95 -18.14
N GLU A 71 -5.05 5.52 -17.58
CA GLU A 71 -5.99 6.41 -16.90
C GLU A 71 -5.45 6.86 -15.53
N ILE A 72 -4.85 5.94 -14.76
CA ILE A 72 -4.14 6.28 -13.52
C ILE A 72 -3.04 7.30 -13.79
N LYS A 73 -2.25 7.13 -14.87
CA LYS A 73 -1.21 8.10 -15.26
C LYS A 73 -1.78 9.48 -15.53
N LYS A 74 -2.89 9.57 -16.27
CA LYS A 74 -3.54 10.86 -16.56
C LYS A 74 -4.02 11.53 -15.26
N SER A 75 -4.66 10.78 -14.37
CA SER A 75 -5.14 11.27 -13.08
C SER A 75 -3.99 11.75 -12.19
N ALA A 76 -2.93 10.96 -12.05
CA ALA A 76 -1.75 11.33 -11.26
C ALA A 76 -1.08 12.61 -11.79
N ILE A 77 -0.94 12.76 -13.12
CA ILE A 77 -0.40 13.98 -13.73
C ILE A 77 -1.28 15.19 -13.41
N TYR A 78 -2.61 15.04 -13.52
CA TYR A 78 -3.56 16.10 -13.20
C TYR A 78 -3.46 16.53 -11.73
N LEU A 79 -3.47 15.57 -10.81
CA LEU A 79 -3.40 15.82 -9.37
C LEU A 79 -2.06 16.46 -8.98
N ARG A 80 -0.94 15.95 -9.51
CA ARG A 80 0.40 16.52 -9.32
C ARG A 80 0.48 17.97 -9.77
N ARG A 81 -0.06 18.30 -10.95
CA ARG A 81 -0.03 19.68 -11.49
C ARG A 81 -0.94 20.63 -10.72
N LYS A 82 -2.09 20.14 -10.26
CA LYS A 82 -3.10 20.96 -9.58
C LYS A 82 -2.73 21.24 -8.11
N TYR A 83 -2.17 20.25 -7.43
CA TYR A 83 -1.96 20.29 -5.98
C TYR A 83 -0.49 20.29 -5.56
N SER A 84 0.47 20.12 -6.47
CA SER A 84 1.91 20.10 -6.17
C SER A 84 2.33 19.07 -5.10
N ILE A 85 1.56 17.99 -4.94
CA ILE A 85 1.82 16.82 -4.07
C ILE A 85 2.85 15.86 -4.68
N LYS A 86 3.50 14.94 -3.95
CA LYS A 86 4.51 14.07 -4.58
C LYS A 86 3.86 13.06 -5.53
N LEU A 87 4.63 12.50 -6.47
CA LEU A 87 4.12 11.52 -7.42
C LEU A 87 3.55 10.24 -6.75
N PRO A 88 4.18 9.68 -5.70
CA PRO A 88 3.57 8.58 -4.93
C PRO A 88 2.22 8.90 -4.29
N ASP A 89 2.04 10.17 -3.91
CA ASP A 89 0.82 10.66 -3.24
C ASP A 89 -0.28 11.09 -4.24
N ALA A 90 0.07 11.20 -5.53
CA ALA A 90 -0.77 11.75 -6.61
C ALA A 90 -1.49 10.66 -7.40
#